data_AF-A0A352DQ59-F1
#
_entry.id   AF-A0A352DQ59-F1
#
_cell.length_a   1.000
_cell.length_b   1.000
_cell.length_c   1.000
_cell.angle_alpha   90.00
_cell.angle_beta   90.00
_cell.angle_gamma   90.00
#
_symmetry.space_group_name_H-M   'P 1'
#
loop_
_entity.id
_entity.type
_entity.pdbx_description
1 polymer ?
#
loop_
_entity_poly.entity_id
_entity_poly.type
_entity_poly.pdbx_seq_one_letter_code
_entity_poly.pdbx_strand_id
1 'polypeptide(L)'
;MAEYYGVRHLSPACAFYVREFLDCTRPKAVLIEGPSDLSGLIDGLCSRKVKLPAAILAYTTEAPVRTVMYPMAEFSPEYQAMVWAKKHNVPVEFCDLPSGSLLAYSEEDEGEEMPRSESVYSRLEKASGLDTDTFWEYRFEHSENYDDFIAAAGEYGRSIREFSVSDSRNELREAYMRRRIKETEEKYGSAAVITGAFHTSGIKDIPCSEKDIKLTDKLETAESKATLMPYSYYRLSSRSGYGAGSKAPAYYEMLWKNRTGSSLE
;
A
#
# COMPACT_ATOMS: atom_id res chain seq x y z
N MET A 1 -4.48 -1.77 -20.75
CA MET A 1 -3.29 -2.48 -20.23
C MET A 1 -2.85 -1.78 -18.97
N ALA A 2 -2.72 -2.56 -17.90
CA ALA A 2 -2.34 -2.10 -16.58
C ALA A 2 -0.82 -2.04 -16.45
N GLU A 3 -0.32 -0.97 -15.86
CA GLU A 3 1.08 -0.80 -15.49
C GLU A 3 1.19 -0.88 -13.97
N TYR A 4 2.26 -1.48 -13.45
CA TYR A 4 2.36 -1.85 -12.04
C TYR A 4 3.56 -1.21 -11.37
N TYR A 5 3.35 -0.67 -10.17
CA TYR A 5 4.39 -0.05 -9.36
C TYR A 5 4.32 -0.58 -7.93
N GLY A 6 5.26 -1.45 -7.59
CA GLY A 6 5.37 -2.06 -6.26
C GLY A 6 6.05 -1.14 -5.27
N VAL A 7 5.43 -0.94 -4.10
CA VAL A 7 5.89 0.01 -3.10
C VAL A 7 6.28 -0.64 -1.78
N ARG A 8 7.17 0.03 -1.05
CA ARG A 8 7.17 -0.01 0.41
C ARG A 8 6.38 1.19 0.90
N HIS A 9 5.40 0.95 1.77
CA HIS A 9 4.64 2.04 2.40
C HIS A 9 5.60 2.97 3.16
N LEU A 10 5.29 4.27 3.20
CA LEU A 10 6.08 5.27 3.94
C LEU A 10 7.56 5.37 3.50
N SER A 11 7.86 5.09 2.23
CA SER A 11 9.18 5.24 1.61
C SER A 11 9.29 6.51 0.76
N PRO A 12 10.15 7.48 1.12
CA PRO A 12 10.44 8.66 0.31
C PRO A 12 10.87 8.36 -1.13
N ALA A 13 11.72 7.35 -1.35
CA ALA A 13 12.11 6.95 -2.69
C ALA A 13 10.93 6.38 -3.49
N CYS A 14 10.11 5.50 -2.89
CA CYS A 14 8.89 5.02 -3.55
C CYS A 14 7.96 6.18 -3.89
N ALA A 15 7.78 7.12 -2.96
CA ALA A 15 6.90 8.28 -3.13
C ALA A 15 7.41 9.29 -4.16
N PHE A 16 8.71 9.35 -4.36
CA PHE A 16 9.30 10.19 -5.39
C PHE A 16 9.10 9.57 -6.77
N TYR A 17 9.53 8.32 -6.93
CA TYR A 17 9.53 7.61 -8.20
C TYR A 17 8.13 7.16 -8.67
N VAL A 18 7.14 7.07 -7.78
CA VAL A 18 5.75 6.81 -8.22
C VAL A 18 5.23 7.97 -9.10
N ARG A 19 5.69 9.20 -8.85
CA ARG A 19 5.31 10.37 -9.66
C ARG A 19 5.93 10.28 -11.05
N GLU A 20 7.21 9.92 -11.13
CA GLU A 20 7.90 9.69 -12.41
C GLU A 20 7.28 8.53 -13.19
N PHE A 21 6.96 7.42 -12.50
CA PHE A 21 6.24 6.29 -13.08
C PHE A 21 4.90 6.72 -13.70
N LEU A 22 4.12 7.53 -12.98
CA LEU A 22 2.84 8.04 -13.50
C LEU A 22 3.02 9.04 -14.65
N ASP A 23 4.04 9.89 -14.61
CA ASP A 23 4.38 10.82 -15.70
C ASP A 23 4.80 10.09 -16.98
N CYS A 24 5.52 8.98 -16.85
CA CYS A 24 5.96 8.12 -17.95
C CYS A 24 4.80 7.29 -18.53
N THR A 25 4.00 6.65 -17.67
CA THR A 25 2.93 5.72 -18.09
C THR A 25 1.65 6.43 -18.54
N ARG A 26 1.38 7.64 -18.02
CA ARG A 26 0.20 8.46 -18.35
C ARG A 26 -1.11 7.65 -18.35
N PRO A 27 -1.43 6.95 -17.25
CA PRO A 27 -2.57 6.06 -17.20
C PRO A 27 -3.89 6.85 -17.24
N LYS A 28 -4.95 6.19 -17.72
CA LYS A 28 -6.31 6.75 -17.71
C LYS A 28 -7.05 6.59 -16.38
N ALA A 29 -6.52 5.77 -15.47
CA ALA A 29 -7.00 5.62 -14.10
C ALA A 29 -5.85 5.16 -13.19
N VAL A 30 -5.93 5.46 -11.88
CA VAL A 30 -4.96 5.01 -10.88
C VAL A 30 -5.69 4.15 -9.84
N LEU A 31 -5.17 2.96 -9.58
CA LEU A 31 -5.61 2.06 -8.53
C LEU A 31 -4.57 2.03 -7.43
N ILE A 32 -5.01 2.16 -6.17
CA ILE A 32 -4.13 2.23 -5.00
C ILE A 32 -4.54 1.14 -4.01
N GLU A 33 -3.57 0.47 -3.39
CA GLU A 33 -3.83 -0.43 -2.27
C GLU A 33 -4.50 0.32 -1.11
N GLY A 34 -5.73 -0.08 -0.82
CA GLY A 34 -6.57 0.48 0.23
C GLY A 34 -8.01 -0.03 0.05
N PRO A 35 -8.90 0.18 1.03
CA PRO A 35 -10.23 -0.41 0.96
C PRO A 35 -11.09 0.27 -0.11
N SER A 36 -11.62 -0.52 -1.05
CA SER A 36 -12.27 0.00 -2.26
C SER A 36 -13.48 0.91 -2.00
N ASP A 37 -14.23 0.62 -0.93
CA ASP A 37 -15.39 1.38 -0.46
C ASP A 37 -15.02 2.76 0.11
N LEU A 38 -13.74 3.01 0.41
CA LEU A 38 -13.26 4.25 1.01
C LEU A 38 -12.71 5.25 -0.01
N SER A 39 -12.85 4.97 -1.31
CA SER A 39 -12.38 5.85 -2.39
C SER A 39 -12.98 7.27 -2.30
N GLY A 40 -14.19 7.40 -1.75
CA GLY A 40 -14.84 8.70 -1.52
C GLY A 40 -14.10 9.61 -0.51
N LEU A 41 -13.18 9.07 0.30
CA LEU A 41 -12.39 9.84 1.27
C LEU A 41 -11.10 10.44 0.67
N ILE A 42 -10.71 10.02 -0.55
CA ILE A 42 -9.49 10.48 -1.21
C ILE A 42 -9.49 12.01 -1.38
N ASP A 43 -10.63 12.58 -1.76
CA ASP A 43 -10.80 14.02 -1.94
C ASP A 43 -10.57 14.81 -0.65
N GLY A 44 -11.09 14.30 0.47
CA GLY A 44 -10.86 14.88 1.78
C GLY A 44 -9.39 14.79 2.19
N LEU A 45 -8.76 13.62 1.97
CA LEU A 45 -7.37 13.37 2.32
C LEU A 45 -6.38 14.23 1.50
N CYS A 46 -6.67 14.47 0.23
CA CYS A 46 -5.86 15.31 -0.67
C CYS A 46 -6.20 16.81 -0.58
N SER A 47 -7.11 17.21 0.32
CA SER A 47 -7.47 18.62 0.50
C SER A 47 -6.29 19.42 1.01
N ARG A 48 -6.08 20.63 0.47
CA ARG A 48 -5.03 21.57 0.93
C ARG A 48 -5.16 21.98 2.40
N LYS A 49 -6.31 21.72 3.04
CA LYS A 49 -6.55 21.99 4.46
C LYS A 49 -6.04 20.87 5.37
N VAL A 50 -5.79 19.67 4.82
CA VAL A 50 -5.25 18.55 5.58
C VAL A 50 -3.76 18.77 5.81
N LYS A 51 -3.34 18.58 7.07
CA LYS A 51 -1.93 18.50 7.44
C LYS A 51 -1.62 17.04 7.72
N LEU A 52 -0.61 16.51 7.03
CA LEU A 52 -0.14 15.15 7.25
C LEU A 52 0.81 15.10 8.46
N PRO A 53 0.90 13.96 9.17
CA PRO A 53 0.21 12.70 8.89
C PRO A 53 -1.29 12.71 9.13
N ALA A 54 -2.03 11.98 8.30
CA ALA A 54 -3.46 11.72 8.47
C ALA A 54 -3.73 10.25 8.18
N ALA A 55 -4.84 9.73 8.65
CA ALA A 55 -5.22 8.34 8.42
C ALA A 55 -6.68 8.23 7.98
N ILE A 56 -6.95 7.20 7.18
CA ILE A 56 -8.31 6.65 7.08
C ILE A 56 -8.45 5.61 8.20
N LEU A 57 -9.47 5.79 9.03
CA LEU A 57 -9.85 4.85 10.08
C LEU A 57 -11.19 4.24 9.70
N ALA A 58 -11.25 2.91 9.55
CA ALA A 58 -12.50 2.17 9.48
C ALA A 58 -12.67 1.31 10.74
N TYR A 59 -13.90 1.20 11.21
CA TYR A 59 -14.22 0.53 12.47
C TYR A 59 -15.61 -0.11 12.45
N THR A 60 -15.78 -1.21 13.19
CA THR A 60 -17.09 -1.86 13.34
C THR A 60 -18.04 -1.01 14.17
N THR A 61 -19.33 -1.07 13.85
CA THR A 61 -20.38 -0.31 14.58
C THR A 61 -20.85 -1.00 15.85
N GLU A 62 -20.59 -2.30 15.97
CA GLU A 62 -20.96 -3.14 17.12
C GLU A 62 -19.73 -3.74 17.80
N ALA A 63 -19.92 -4.16 19.06
CA ALA A 63 -18.88 -4.80 19.86
C ALA A 63 -18.65 -6.27 19.42
N PRO A 64 -17.41 -6.78 19.44
CA PRO A 64 -16.18 -6.07 19.78
C PRO A 64 -15.79 -5.05 18.69
N VAL A 65 -15.36 -3.85 19.10
CA VAL A 65 -14.94 -2.81 18.16
C VAL A 65 -13.60 -3.21 17.55
N ARG A 66 -13.62 -3.50 16.25
CA ARG A 66 -12.43 -3.76 15.44
C ARG A 66 -12.12 -2.53 14.61
N THR A 67 -10.85 -2.30 14.34
CA THR A 67 -10.40 -1.14 13.55
C THR A 67 -9.33 -1.53 12.55
N VAL A 68 -9.40 -0.96 11.35
CA VAL A 68 -8.30 -0.96 10.38
C VAL A 68 -7.90 0.48 10.10
N MET A 69 -6.58 0.72 10.02
CA MET A 69 -6.02 2.06 9.85
C MET A 69 -5.07 2.10 8.66
N TYR A 70 -5.22 3.14 7.85
CA TYR A 70 -4.36 3.46 6.71
C TYR A 70 -3.74 4.84 6.94
N PRO A 71 -2.69 4.94 7.76
CA PRO A 71 -1.97 6.18 7.98
C PRO A 71 -1.11 6.52 6.78
N MET A 72 -1.04 7.81 6.46
CA MET A 72 -0.24 8.34 5.38
C MET A 72 0.52 9.57 5.84
N ALA A 73 1.68 9.76 5.23
CA ALA A 73 2.52 10.95 5.36
C ALA A 73 2.80 11.54 3.97
N GLU A 74 3.44 12.71 3.90
CA GLU A 74 3.77 13.32 2.60
C GLU A 74 4.66 12.40 1.75
N PHE A 75 5.46 11.57 2.40
CA PHE A 75 6.33 10.57 1.78
C PHE A 75 5.69 9.18 1.64
N SER A 76 4.35 9.10 1.72
CA SER A 76 3.63 7.87 1.32
C SER A 76 3.48 7.83 -0.20
N PRO A 77 3.91 6.75 -0.88
CA PRO A 77 3.72 6.62 -2.32
C PRO A 77 2.26 6.60 -2.75
N GLU A 78 1.37 6.03 -1.93
CA GLU A 78 -0.08 6.04 -2.12
C GLU A 78 -0.59 7.49 -2.13
N TYR A 79 -0.14 8.30 -1.17
CA TYR A 79 -0.52 9.70 -1.09
C TYR A 79 -0.02 10.49 -2.30
N GLN A 80 1.23 10.29 -2.71
CA GLN A 80 1.77 10.96 -3.88
C GLN A 80 1.07 10.54 -5.18
N ALA A 81 0.66 9.28 -5.31
CA ALA A 81 -0.15 8.81 -6.44
C ALA A 81 -1.54 9.48 -6.47
N MET A 82 -2.22 9.61 -5.31
CA MET A 82 -3.49 10.34 -5.22
C MET A 82 -3.34 11.82 -5.60
N VAL A 83 -2.31 12.49 -5.08
CA VAL A 83 -2.01 13.90 -5.40
C VAL A 83 -1.73 14.08 -6.89
N TRP A 84 -0.93 13.19 -7.48
CA TRP A 84 -0.64 13.20 -8.91
C TRP A 84 -1.92 13.03 -9.73
N ALA A 85 -2.77 12.06 -9.39
CA ALA A 85 -4.01 11.79 -10.12
C ALA A 85 -4.96 12.99 -10.07
N LYS A 86 -5.13 13.60 -8.88
CA LYS A 86 -5.93 14.82 -8.69
C LYS A 86 -5.39 15.99 -9.50
N LYS A 87 -4.07 16.19 -9.54
CA LYS A 87 -3.43 17.26 -10.33
C LYS A 87 -3.67 17.11 -11.83
N HIS A 88 -3.70 15.87 -12.33
CA HIS A 88 -3.87 15.57 -13.75
C HIS A 88 -5.30 15.25 -14.16
N ASN A 89 -6.27 15.35 -13.24
CA ASN A 89 -7.68 14.96 -13.44
C ASN A 89 -7.84 13.51 -13.91
N VAL A 90 -6.99 12.61 -13.41
CA VAL A 90 -7.07 11.17 -13.64
C VAL A 90 -7.91 10.54 -12.53
N PRO A 91 -8.93 9.72 -12.84
CA PRO A 91 -9.68 8.95 -11.85
C PRO A 91 -8.74 8.14 -10.95
N VAL A 92 -8.97 8.19 -9.64
CA VAL A 92 -8.21 7.43 -8.65
C VAL A 92 -9.15 6.72 -7.70
N GLU A 93 -8.94 5.42 -7.51
CA GLU A 93 -9.77 4.56 -6.66
C GLU A 93 -8.88 3.61 -5.84
N PHE A 94 -9.37 3.22 -4.67
CA PHE A 94 -8.78 2.14 -3.91
C PHE A 94 -9.20 0.78 -4.49
N CYS A 95 -8.31 -0.22 -4.45
CA CYS A 95 -8.52 -1.50 -5.15
C CYS A 95 -8.41 -2.76 -4.29
N ASP A 96 -8.21 -2.65 -2.98
CA ASP A 96 -8.20 -3.79 -2.06
C ASP A 96 -9.60 -4.08 -1.49
N LEU A 97 -9.72 -5.14 -0.71
CA LEU A 97 -10.97 -5.56 -0.07
C LEU A 97 -11.68 -4.39 0.62
N PRO A 98 -13.03 -4.33 0.54
CA PRO A 98 -13.81 -3.34 1.28
C PRO A 98 -13.53 -3.40 2.78
N SER A 99 -13.65 -2.26 3.45
CA SER A 99 -13.31 -2.08 4.86
C SER A 99 -14.08 -3.04 5.77
N GLY A 100 -15.37 -3.23 5.52
CA GLY A 100 -16.20 -4.20 6.23
C GLY A 100 -15.72 -5.66 6.08
N SER A 101 -15.13 -6.02 4.94
CA SER A 101 -14.57 -7.36 4.73
C SER A 101 -13.23 -7.52 5.46
N LEU A 102 -12.37 -6.52 5.39
CA LEU A 102 -11.13 -6.49 6.17
C LEU A 102 -11.37 -6.57 7.68
N LEU A 103 -12.44 -5.93 8.15
CA LEU A 103 -12.87 -5.93 9.55
C LEU A 103 -13.59 -7.22 9.96
N ALA A 104 -14.15 -8.00 9.02
CA ALA A 104 -14.84 -9.25 9.32
C ALA A 104 -13.87 -10.35 9.75
N TYR A 105 -12.67 -10.37 9.17
CA TYR A 105 -11.59 -11.27 9.58
C TYR A 105 -11.13 -10.96 11.01
N SER A 106 -11.15 -11.96 11.89
CA SER A 106 -10.67 -11.83 13.26
C SER A 106 -9.20 -12.29 13.37
N GLU A 107 -8.44 -11.73 14.32
CA GLU A 107 -7.13 -12.28 14.70
C GLU A 107 -7.29 -13.70 15.33
N GLU A 108 -8.49 -14.07 15.77
CA GLU A 108 -8.81 -15.41 16.30
C GLU A 108 -8.88 -16.47 15.19
N ASP A 109 -9.17 -16.09 13.94
CA ASP A 109 -9.11 -16.99 12.76
C ASP A 109 -7.67 -17.34 12.35
N GLU A 110 -6.66 -16.64 12.88
CA GLU A 110 -5.24 -17.02 12.79
C GLU A 110 -4.83 -18.01 13.90
N GLY A 111 -5.78 -18.45 14.74
CA GLY A 111 -5.62 -19.24 15.95
C GLY A 111 -5.58 -20.77 15.80
N GLU A 112 -5.05 -21.31 14.70
CA GLU A 112 -4.50 -22.67 14.69
C GLU A 112 -2.99 -22.56 14.46
N GLU A 113 -2.21 -22.76 15.53
CA GLU A 113 -0.75 -22.76 15.57
C GLU A 113 -0.17 -23.81 14.60
N MET A 114 -0.04 -23.44 13.32
CA MET A 114 1.08 -23.95 12.54
C MET A 114 2.36 -23.40 13.20
N PRO A 115 3.42 -24.21 13.39
CA PRO A 115 4.67 -23.69 13.92
C PRO A 115 5.07 -22.51 13.06
N ARG A 116 5.17 -21.31 13.65
CA ARG A 116 5.53 -20.09 12.92
C ARG A 116 6.87 -20.32 12.25
N SER A 117 6.82 -20.73 10.99
CA SER A 117 8.00 -20.79 10.14
C SER A 117 8.66 -19.43 10.20
N GLU A 118 9.99 -19.41 10.24
CA GLU A 118 10.72 -18.16 10.34
C GLU A 118 10.27 -17.19 9.23
N SER A 119 9.84 -15.98 9.60
CA SER A 119 9.37 -15.00 8.62
C SER A 119 10.47 -14.66 7.62
N VAL A 120 10.07 -14.34 6.39
CA VAL A 120 11.01 -13.89 5.35
C VAL A 120 11.86 -12.70 5.82
N TYR A 121 11.27 -11.80 6.61
CA TYR A 121 11.95 -10.67 7.21
C TYR A 121 13.02 -11.13 8.21
N SER A 122 12.71 -12.05 9.13
CA SER A 122 13.71 -12.60 10.06
C SER A 122 14.88 -13.27 9.32
N ARG A 123 14.59 -14.01 8.24
CA ARG A 123 15.63 -14.62 7.40
C ARG A 123 16.50 -13.56 6.71
N LEU A 124 15.89 -12.50 6.20
CA LEU A 124 16.58 -11.37 5.58
C LEU A 124 17.47 -10.65 6.59
N GLU A 125 16.99 -10.45 7.82
CA GLU A 125 17.74 -9.80 8.89
C GLU A 125 18.96 -10.63 9.30
N LYS A 126 18.81 -11.95 9.46
CA LYS A 126 19.93 -12.87 9.73
C LYS A 126 20.96 -12.87 8.59
N ALA A 127 20.50 -12.88 7.35
CA ALA A 127 21.38 -12.95 6.18
C ALA A 127 22.14 -11.63 5.94
N SER A 128 21.48 -10.49 6.18
CA SER A 128 22.05 -9.16 5.94
C SER A 128 22.80 -8.58 7.14
N GLY A 129 22.50 -9.05 8.36
CA GLY A 129 22.97 -8.45 9.61
C GLY A 129 22.33 -7.09 9.93
N LEU A 130 21.28 -6.70 9.20
CA LEU A 130 20.56 -5.44 9.34
C LEU A 130 19.10 -5.72 9.61
N ASP A 131 18.44 -4.89 10.43
CA ASP A 131 16.98 -4.94 10.50
C ASP A 131 16.33 -4.47 9.19
N THR A 132 15.08 -4.84 8.97
CA THR A 132 14.36 -4.61 7.70
C THR A 132 14.32 -3.13 7.29
N ASP A 133 14.15 -2.20 8.24
CA ASP A 133 14.09 -0.76 7.95
C ASP A 133 15.46 -0.22 7.52
N THR A 134 16.52 -0.60 8.24
CA THR A 134 17.91 -0.21 7.92
C THR A 134 18.38 -0.81 6.60
N PHE A 135 18.02 -2.08 6.34
CA PHE A 135 18.27 -2.72 5.05
C PHE A 135 17.62 -1.93 3.92
N TRP A 136 16.34 -1.55 4.07
CA TRP A 136 15.64 -0.79 3.05
C TRP A 136 16.27 0.58 2.82
N GLU A 137 16.59 1.31 3.90
CA GLU A 137 17.24 2.61 3.83
C GLU A 137 18.53 2.54 2.99
N TYR A 138 19.46 1.66 3.37
CA TYR A 138 20.76 1.56 2.71
C TYR A 138 20.71 1.07 1.26
N ARG A 139 19.70 0.27 0.91
CA ARG A 139 19.61 -0.37 -0.41
C ARG A 139 18.73 0.37 -1.40
N PHE A 140 17.73 1.12 -0.94
CA PHE A 140 16.68 1.67 -1.82
C PHE A 140 16.48 3.18 -1.67
N GLU A 141 16.48 3.73 -0.44
CA GLU A 141 16.12 5.15 -0.24
C GLU A 141 17.07 6.13 -0.94
N HIS A 142 18.34 5.75 -1.04
CA HIS A 142 19.41 6.53 -1.66
C HIS A 142 19.57 6.31 -3.16
N SER A 143 18.73 5.50 -3.82
CA SER A 143 18.84 5.31 -5.28
C SER A 143 18.51 6.60 -6.02
N GLU A 144 19.45 7.16 -6.78
CA GLU A 144 19.27 8.38 -7.58
C GLU A 144 18.83 8.10 -9.03
N ASN A 145 18.75 6.83 -9.42
CA ASN A 145 18.33 6.41 -10.75
C ASN A 145 16.97 5.70 -10.68
N TYR A 146 16.04 6.14 -11.53
CA TYR A 146 14.68 5.59 -11.63
C TYR A 146 14.67 4.11 -12.05
N ASP A 147 15.37 3.76 -13.12
CA ASP A 147 15.35 2.40 -13.68
C ASP A 147 15.95 1.40 -12.69
N ASP A 148 17.07 1.76 -12.04
CA ASP A 148 17.70 0.94 -11.02
C ASP A 148 16.78 0.73 -9.81
N PHE A 149 16.09 1.81 -9.37
CA PHE A 149 15.16 1.72 -8.24
C PHE A 149 13.99 0.79 -8.54
N ILE A 150 13.37 0.92 -9.72
CA ILE A 150 12.23 0.08 -10.11
C ILE A 150 12.63 -1.38 -10.24
N ALA A 151 13.78 -1.65 -10.87
CA ALA A 151 14.31 -3.00 -10.99
C ALA A 151 14.57 -3.62 -9.60
N ALA A 152 15.23 -2.87 -8.70
CA ALA A 152 15.53 -3.34 -7.36
C ALA A 152 14.26 -3.56 -6.52
N ALA A 153 13.33 -2.60 -6.51
CA ALA A 153 12.08 -2.71 -5.74
C ALA A 153 11.19 -3.85 -6.25
N GLY A 154 11.14 -4.06 -7.57
CA GLY A 154 10.45 -5.20 -8.18
C GLY A 154 11.07 -6.54 -7.76
N GLU A 155 12.38 -6.66 -7.81
CA GLU A 155 13.10 -7.88 -7.39
C GLU A 155 12.96 -8.16 -5.89
N TYR A 156 12.96 -7.10 -5.07
CA TYR A 156 12.67 -7.19 -3.65
C TYR A 156 11.26 -7.74 -3.40
N GLY A 157 10.23 -7.16 -4.03
CA GLY A 157 8.84 -7.63 -3.90
C GLY A 157 8.67 -9.09 -4.32
N ARG A 158 9.27 -9.47 -5.45
CA ARG A 158 9.29 -10.85 -5.97
C ARG A 158 9.93 -11.82 -4.97
N SER A 159 11.09 -11.44 -4.43
CA SER A 159 11.83 -12.25 -3.46
C SER A 159 11.06 -12.42 -2.14
N ILE A 160 10.52 -11.32 -1.60
CA ILE A 160 9.70 -11.38 -0.37
C ILE A 160 8.51 -12.32 -0.57
N ARG A 161 7.84 -12.26 -1.73
CA ARG A 161 6.74 -13.16 -2.05
C ARG A 161 7.18 -14.62 -2.20
N GLU A 162 8.23 -14.89 -2.97
CA GLU A 162 8.76 -16.25 -3.20
C GLU A 162 9.16 -16.95 -1.89
N PHE A 163 9.73 -16.20 -0.95
CA PHE A 163 10.19 -16.74 0.33
C PHE A 163 9.17 -16.63 1.47
N SER A 164 7.96 -16.13 1.20
CA SER A 164 6.85 -16.09 2.15
C SER A 164 5.87 -17.22 1.87
N VAL A 165 5.17 -17.66 2.92
CA VAL A 165 3.98 -18.50 2.76
C VAL A 165 2.80 -17.56 2.50
N SER A 166 2.17 -17.66 1.33
CA SER A 166 0.93 -16.93 1.08
C SER A 166 -0.21 -17.59 1.85
N ASP A 167 -0.96 -16.79 2.61
CA ASP A 167 -2.17 -17.23 3.30
C ASP A 167 -3.43 -16.99 2.44
N SER A 168 -4.54 -17.59 2.86
CA SER A 168 -5.84 -17.47 2.19
C SER A 168 -6.37 -16.04 2.14
N ARG A 169 -5.98 -15.19 3.09
CA ARG A 169 -6.38 -13.78 3.15
C ARG A 169 -5.69 -12.97 2.06
N ASN A 170 -4.39 -13.16 1.86
CA ASN A 170 -3.65 -12.55 0.77
C ASN A 170 -4.14 -13.05 -0.59
N GLU A 171 -4.47 -14.34 -0.73
CA GLU A 171 -5.11 -14.85 -1.95
C GLU A 171 -6.45 -14.15 -2.25
N LEU A 172 -7.28 -13.91 -1.24
CA LEU A 172 -8.55 -13.19 -1.36
C LEU A 172 -8.35 -11.72 -1.75
N ARG A 173 -7.40 -11.03 -1.11
CA ARG A 173 -7.02 -9.65 -1.44
C ARG A 173 -6.55 -9.54 -2.88
N GLU A 174 -5.60 -10.36 -3.29
CA GLU A 174 -5.05 -10.38 -4.64
C GLU A 174 -6.14 -10.71 -5.70
N ALA A 175 -7.06 -11.62 -5.39
CA ALA A 175 -8.21 -11.92 -6.26
C ALA A 175 -9.14 -10.70 -6.43
N TYR A 176 -9.40 -9.98 -5.35
CA TYR A 176 -10.18 -8.75 -5.40
C TYR A 176 -9.48 -7.65 -6.20
N MET A 177 -8.17 -7.46 -5.98
CA MET A 177 -7.36 -6.53 -6.75
C MET A 177 -7.38 -6.85 -8.25
N ARG A 178 -7.18 -8.12 -8.65
CA ARG A 178 -7.29 -8.55 -10.06
C ARG A 178 -8.66 -8.21 -10.67
N ARG A 179 -9.75 -8.44 -9.93
CA ARG A 179 -11.10 -8.04 -10.35
C ARG A 179 -11.21 -6.53 -10.55
N ARG A 180 -10.75 -5.72 -9.60
CA ARG A 180 -10.77 -4.25 -9.71
C ARG A 180 -9.93 -3.73 -10.88
N ILE A 181 -8.78 -4.35 -11.15
CA ILE A 181 -7.94 -4.04 -12.31
C ILE A 181 -8.72 -4.30 -13.59
N LYS A 182 -9.29 -5.51 -13.76
CA LYS A 182 -10.11 -5.85 -14.93
C LYS A 182 -11.24 -4.85 -15.16
N GLU A 183 -12.03 -4.56 -14.13
CA GLU A 183 -13.16 -3.61 -14.20
C GLU A 183 -12.69 -2.20 -14.59
N THR A 184 -11.51 -1.78 -14.10
CA THR A 184 -10.92 -0.47 -14.39
C THR A 184 -10.39 -0.41 -15.82
N GLU A 185 -9.77 -1.47 -16.31
CA GLU A 185 -9.32 -1.56 -17.71
C GLU A 185 -10.49 -1.59 -18.69
N GLU A 186 -11.57 -2.30 -18.37
CA GLU A 186 -12.79 -2.29 -19.18
C GLU A 186 -13.42 -0.88 -19.25
N LYS A 187 -13.39 -0.15 -18.13
CA LYS A 187 -13.99 1.20 -18.02
C LYS A 187 -13.12 2.30 -18.65
N TYR A 188 -11.81 2.26 -18.44
CA TYR A 188 -10.90 3.36 -18.78
C TYR A 188 -9.85 2.99 -19.84
N GLY A 189 -9.62 1.70 -20.13
CA GLY A 189 -8.68 1.19 -21.14
C GLY A 189 -7.23 0.99 -20.66
N SER A 190 -6.79 1.70 -19.63
CA SER A 190 -5.45 1.58 -19.03
C SER A 190 -5.48 2.04 -17.58
N ALA A 191 -4.72 1.39 -16.71
CA ALA A 191 -4.62 1.73 -15.29
C ALA A 191 -3.17 1.70 -14.82
N ALA A 192 -2.82 2.56 -13.87
CA ALA A 192 -1.63 2.36 -13.04
C ALA A 192 -2.05 1.71 -11.73
N VAL A 193 -1.36 0.66 -11.31
CA VAL A 193 -1.67 -0.12 -10.11
C VAL A 193 -0.54 0.04 -9.10
N ILE A 194 -0.83 0.74 -8.00
CA ILE A 194 0.11 1.09 -6.94
C ILE A 194 -0.23 0.26 -5.70
N THR A 195 0.51 -0.82 -5.49
CA THR A 195 0.30 -1.73 -4.36
C THR A 195 1.62 -2.05 -3.68
N GLY A 196 1.57 -2.58 -2.46
CA GLY A 196 2.73 -3.12 -1.77
C GLY A 196 3.43 -4.13 -2.68
N ALA A 197 4.77 -4.09 -2.71
CA ALA A 197 5.56 -4.86 -3.67
C ALA A 197 5.29 -6.38 -3.61
N PHE A 198 4.91 -6.89 -2.43
CA PHE A 198 4.41 -8.26 -2.25
C PHE A 198 3.16 -8.53 -3.12
N HIS A 199 2.10 -7.73 -2.95
CA HIS A 199 0.85 -7.86 -3.70
C HIS A 199 1.04 -7.61 -5.18
N THR A 200 1.86 -6.62 -5.54
CA THR A 200 2.21 -6.36 -6.95
C THR A 200 2.76 -7.62 -7.62
N SER A 201 3.66 -8.35 -6.95
CA SER A 201 4.20 -9.61 -7.49
C SER A 201 3.14 -10.72 -7.62
N GLY A 202 2.01 -10.65 -6.92
CA GLY A 202 0.91 -11.62 -6.99
C GLY A 202 -0.24 -11.25 -7.94
N ILE A 203 -0.22 -10.04 -8.50
CA ILE A 203 -1.28 -9.55 -9.41
C ILE A 203 -0.75 -9.09 -10.76
N LYS A 204 0.54 -8.78 -10.87
CA LYS A 204 1.16 -8.27 -12.09
C LYS A 204 1.05 -9.30 -13.22
N ASP A 205 0.46 -8.88 -14.33
CA ASP A 205 0.27 -9.69 -15.54
C ASP A 205 -0.54 -10.98 -15.32
N ILE A 206 -1.32 -11.06 -14.23
CA ILE A 206 -2.23 -12.17 -13.93
C ILE A 206 -3.67 -11.71 -14.16
N PRO A 207 -4.36 -12.20 -15.21
CA PRO A 207 -5.72 -11.80 -15.49
C PRO A 207 -6.70 -12.31 -14.42
N CYS A 208 -7.76 -11.54 -14.18
CA CYS A 208 -8.86 -11.95 -13.32
C CYS A 208 -9.56 -13.20 -13.88
N SER A 209 -9.58 -14.27 -13.09
CA SER A 209 -10.15 -15.57 -13.42
C SER A 209 -11.59 -15.74 -12.91
N GLU A 210 -12.30 -16.76 -13.40
CA GLU A 210 -13.59 -17.14 -12.81
C GLU A 210 -13.49 -17.55 -11.33
N LYS A 211 -12.34 -18.09 -10.90
CA LYS A 211 -12.07 -18.39 -9.49
C LYS A 211 -12.05 -17.10 -8.66
N ASP A 212 -11.39 -16.06 -9.16
CA ASP A 212 -11.32 -14.75 -8.49
C ASP A 212 -12.72 -14.15 -8.33
N ILE A 213 -13.54 -14.21 -9.39
CA ILE A 213 -14.93 -13.73 -9.34
C ILE A 213 -15.73 -14.49 -8.28
N LYS A 214 -15.71 -15.83 -8.31
CA LYS A 214 -16.42 -16.67 -7.34
C LYS A 214 -15.98 -16.42 -5.90
N LEU A 215 -14.67 -16.20 -5.69
CA LEU A 215 -14.09 -15.94 -4.39
C LEU A 215 -14.50 -14.55 -3.86
N THR A 216 -14.63 -13.56 -4.75
CA THR A 216 -14.92 -12.16 -4.38
C THR A 216 -16.40 -11.78 -4.43
N ASP A 217 -17.28 -12.62 -4.97
CA ASP A 217 -18.74 -12.41 -4.97
C ASP A 217 -19.39 -12.65 -3.61
N LYS A 218 -18.72 -13.38 -2.72
CA LYS A 218 -19.23 -13.76 -1.40
C LYS A 218 -18.26 -13.33 -0.29
N LEU A 219 -17.94 -12.04 -0.26
CA LEU A 219 -17.15 -11.50 0.83
C LEU A 219 -17.94 -11.55 2.13
N GLU A 220 -17.35 -12.12 3.16
CA GLU A 220 -17.80 -11.88 4.52
C GLU A 220 -17.57 -10.41 4.85
N THR A 221 -18.56 -9.75 5.46
CA THR A 221 -18.52 -8.32 5.76
C THR A 221 -19.13 -8.04 7.13
N ALA A 222 -18.45 -7.22 7.93
CA ALA A 222 -18.99 -6.62 9.14
C ALA A 222 -19.58 -5.23 8.84
N GLU A 223 -20.65 -4.85 9.54
CA GLU A 223 -21.10 -3.46 9.52
C GLU A 223 -20.01 -2.54 10.06
N SER A 224 -19.68 -1.51 9.28
CA SER A 224 -18.56 -0.63 9.58
C SER A 224 -18.82 0.81 9.13
N LYS A 225 -18.07 1.73 9.73
CA LYS A 225 -18.00 3.14 9.36
C LYS A 225 -16.55 3.53 9.14
N ALA A 226 -16.32 4.58 8.37
CA ALA A 226 -14.99 5.12 8.15
C ALA A 226 -14.96 6.64 8.28
N THR A 227 -13.81 7.16 8.68
CA THR A 227 -13.56 8.60 8.82
C THR A 227 -12.11 8.95 8.54
N LEU A 228 -11.86 10.22 8.21
CA LEU A 228 -10.53 10.80 8.21
C LEU A 228 -10.17 11.22 9.63
N MET A 229 -8.97 10.86 10.07
CA MET A 229 -8.48 11.15 11.42
C MET A 229 -7.13 11.86 11.34
N PRO A 230 -6.92 12.96 12.10
CA PRO A 230 -5.59 13.51 12.31
C PRO A 230 -4.65 12.46 12.90
N TYR A 231 -3.40 12.45 12.42
CA TYR A 231 -2.42 11.49 12.87
C TYR A 231 -1.12 12.19 13.26
N SER A 232 -0.19 11.46 13.85
CA SER A 232 1.06 12.03 14.33
C SER A 232 2.22 11.09 14.05
N TYR A 233 3.44 11.62 13.98
CA TYR A 233 4.64 10.80 13.86
C TYR A 233 4.79 9.81 15.00
N TYR A 234 4.34 10.15 16.21
CA TYR A 234 4.32 9.18 17.30
C TYR A 234 3.45 7.98 16.97
N ARG A 235 2.22 8.20 16.48
CA ARG A 235 1.30 7.09 16.15
C ARG A 235 1.74 6.32 14.90
N LEU A 236 2.33 7.02 13.93
CA LEU A 236 2.90 6.44 12.71
C LEU A 236 4.18 5.66 12.96
N SER A 237 4.80 5.86 14.12
CA SER A 237 5.96 5.09 14.52
C SER A 237 5.59 3.70 15.00
N SER A 238 6.40 2.70 14.67
CA SER A 238 6.29 1.36 15.24
C SER A 238 6.36 1.34 16.79
N ARG A 239 6.90 2.40 17.40
CA ARG A 239 6.87 2.63 18.86
C ARG A 239 5.48 2.77 19.46
N SER A 240 4.46 3.08 18.65
CA SER A 240 3.06 3.12 19.09
C SER A 240 2.40 1.74 19.16
N GLY A 241 3.08 0.69 18.67
CA GLY A 241 2.51 -0.63 18.43
C GLY A 241 1.88 -0.80 17.05
N TYR A 242 1.95 0.20 16.17
CA TYR A 242 1.50 0.05 14.78
C TYR A 242 2.47 -0.84 13.98
N GLY A 243 2.02 -2.03 13.59
CA GLY A 243 2.85 -3.08 12.98
C GLY A 243 3.52 -2.70 11.65
N ALA A 244 2.95 -1.74 10.91
CA ALA A 244 3.54 -1.19 9.67
C ALA A 244 4.16 0.20 9.88
N GLY A 245 4.43 0.59 11.12
CA GLY A 245 4.92 1.92 11.46
C GLY A 245 6.40 2.15 11.11
N SER A 246 6.73 3.37 10.73
CA SER A 246 8.10 3.79 10.42
C SER A 246 8.92 4.00 11.71
N LYS A 247 10.15 3.50 11.81
CA LYS A 247 10.98 3.74 13.01
C LYS A 247 11.30 5.21 13.26
N ALA A 248 11.44 6.01 12.19
CA ALA A 248 11.86 7.40 12.28
C ALA A 248 11.10 8.31 11.30
N PRO A 249 9.79 8.58 11.50
CA PRO A 249 8.97 9.31 10.54
C PRO A 249 9.50 10.72 10.19
N ALA A 250 10.07 11.43 11.17
CA ALA A 250 10.67 12.75 10.96
C ALA A 250 11.93 12.70 10.08
N TYR A 251 12.74 11.63 10.21
CA TYR A 251 13.92 11.44 9.37
C TYR A 251 13.52 11.16 7.91
N TYR A 252 12.54 10.28 7.69
CA TYR A 252 12.01 10.04 6.34
C TYR A 252 11.36 11.29 5.73
N GLU A 253 10.72 12.14 6.53
CA GLU A 253 10.26 13.45 6.05
C GLU A 253 11.43 14.34 5.60
N MET A 254 12.56 14.36 6.32
CA MET A 254 13.76 15.09 5.89
C MET A 254 14.31 14.56 4.57
N LEU A 255 14.40 13.23 4.40
CA LEU A 255 14.82 12.61 3.14
C LEU A 255 13.89 13.03 1.99
N TRP A 256 12.59 12.99 2.22
CA TRP A 256 11.58 13.43 1.25
C TRP A 256 11.73 14.89 0.86
N LYS A 257 11.90 15.79 1.84
CA LYS A 257 12.10 17.22 1.60
C LYS A 257 13.37 17.49 0.81
N ASN A 258 14.47 16.81 1.13
CA ASN A 258 15.72 16.93 0.38
C ASN A 258 15.60 16.42 -1.06
N ARG A 259 14.80 15.36 -1.29
CA ARG A 259 14.59 14.79 -2.62
C ARG A 259 13.65 15.62 -3.49
N THR A 260 12.72 16.37 -2.88
CA THR A 260 11.70 17.16 -3.59
C THR A 260 11.98 18.66 -3.66
N GLY A 261 12.82 19.17 -2.76
CA GLY A 261 13.33 20.54 -2.84
C GLY A 261 14.49 20.64 -3.83
N SER A 262 14.69 21.83 -4.38
CA SER A 262 16.05 22.26 -4.69
C SER A 262 16.81 22.32 -3.36
N SER A 263 18.01 21.74 -3.31
CA SER A 263 18.87 21.63 -2.12
C SER A 263 18.74 22.81 -1.15
N LEU A 264 18.72 22.51 0.16
CA LEU A 264 18.88 23.47 1.26
C LEU A 264 19.80 24.64 0.86
N GLU A 265 19.22 25.81 0.55
CA GLU A 265 19.92 27.10 0.56
C GLU A 265 20.11 27.56 2.01
#